data_AF-A0A914SS93-F1
#
_entry.id   AF-A0A914SS93-F1
#
_cell.length_a   1.000
_cell.length_b   1.000
_cell.length_c   1.000
_cell.angle_alpha   90.00
_cell.angle_beta   90.00
_cell.angle_gamma   90.00
#
_symmetry.space_group_name_H-M   'P 1'
#
loop_
_entity.id
_entity.type
_entity.pdbx_description
1 polymer ?
#
loop_
_entity_poly.entity_id
_entity_poly.type
_entity_poly.pdbx_seq_one_letter_code
_entity_poly.pdbx_strand_id
1 'polypeptide(L)'
;MPNYSTTVTPTTTSTTTTTTSTTTSTTTTTTTTTVATACQSCVAADITLDPSAGITPVASPVTTGAGGCSEISVTCTAPAGMNIFMDFDNGQNNPDDNQANPVIAMFSCNAMGMWEYTSNIAMQSYVISTISCFAF
;
A
#
# COMPACT_ATOMS: atom_id res chain seq x y z
N MET A 1 24.13 -19.70 92.57
CA MET A 1 25.40 -19.88 91.81
C MET A 1 25.09 -20.61 90.51
N PRO A 2 25.75 -20.30 89.40
CA PRO A 2 25.58 -19.14 88.50
C PRO A 2 24.58 -19.42 87.36
N ASN A 3 23.93 -18.35 86.92
CA ASN A 3 23.06 -18.27 85.75
C ASN A 3 23.93 -18.20 84.49
N TYR A 4 23.84 -19.19 83.59
CA TYR A 4 24.48 -19.16 82.27
C TYR A 4 23.43 -18.79 81.22
N SER A 5 23.50 -17.55 80.74
CA SER A 5 22.71 -17.06 79.61
C SER A 5 23.42 -17.41 78.31
N THR A 6 22.78 -18.18 77.44
CA THR A 6 23.28 -18.48 76.08
C THR A 6 22.41 -17.79 75.05
N THR A 7 23.02 -16.86 74.32
CA THR A 7 22.43 -16.14 73.20
C THR A 7 22.50 -17.01 71.96
N VAL A 8 21.35 -17.42 71.42
CA VAL A 8 21.24 -18.10 70.12
C VAL A 8 20.85 -17.09 69.04
N THR A 9 21.73 -16.90 68.07
CA THR A 9 21.53 -16.06 66.89
C THR A 9 20.64 -16.79 65.88
N PRO A 10 19.52 -16.22 65.40
CA PRO A 10 18.71 -16.86 64.38
C PRO A 10 19.36 -16.70 62.99
N THR A 11 19.57 -17.82 62.30
CA THR A 11 20.00 -17.87 60.90
C THR A 11 18.78 -17.69 59.99
N THR A 12 18.70 -16.58 59.27
CA THR A 12 17.67 -16.33 58.26
C THR A 12 18.02 -17.03 56.95
N THR A 13 17.25 -18.06 56.60
CA THR A 13 17.34 -18.73 55.29
C THR A 13 16.46 -17.96 54.30
N SER A 14 17.06 -17.36 53.27
CA SER A 14 16.33 -16.70 52.18
C SER A 14 16.07 -17.71 51.06
N THR A 15 14.79 -17.97 50.78
CA THR A 15 14.34 -18.82 49.67
C THR A 15 14.06 -17.94 48.46
N THR A 16 14.80 -18.12 47.37
CA THR A 16 14.58 -17.42 46.10
C THR A 16 13.64 -18.25 45.21
N THR A 17 12.43 -17.74 44.95
CA THR A 17 11.47 -18.36 44.03
C THR A 17 11.65 -17.78 42.63
N THR A 18 12.06 -18.60 41.66
CA THR A 18 12.18 -18.21 40.24
C THR A 18 10.88 -18.51 39.50
N THR A 19 10.11 -17.48 39.16
CA THR A 19 8.91 -17.60 38.32
C THR A 19 9.31 -17.59 36.84
N THR A 20 9.05 -18.70 36.13
CA THR A 20 9.26 -18.79 34.68
C THR A 20 7.93 -18.50 33.97
N SER A 21 7.78 -17.32 33.38
CA SER A 21 6.61 -16.94 32.60
C SER A 21 6.78 -17.40 31.15
N THR A 22 5.98 -18.37 30.72
CA THR A 22 5.95 -18.87 29.34
C THR A 22 4.96 -18.02 28.54
N THR A 23 5.45 -17.16 27.65
CA THR A 23 4.63 -16.34 26.74
C THR A 23 4.32 -17.15 25.48
N THR A 24 3.07 -17.59 25.34
CA THR A 24 2.59 -18.22 24.11
C THR A 24 2.12 -17.10 23.17
N SER A 25 2.86 -16.85 22.09
CA SER A 25 2.46 -15.90 21.05
C SER A 25 1.46 -16.56 20.09
N THR A 26 0.19 -16.23 20.22
CA THR A 26 -0.85 -16.64 19.27
C THR A 26 -0.72 -15.79 18.00
N THR A 27 -0.31 -16.40 16.89
CA THR A 27 -0.29 -15.72 15.58
C THR A 27 -1.67 -15.87 14.97
N THR A 28 -2.49 -14.83 15.02
CA THR A 28 -3.81 -14.80 14.39
C THR A 28 -3.63 -14.49 12.90
N THR A 29 -3.74 -15.50 12.04
CA THR A 29 -3.78 -15.30 10.58
C THR A 29 -5.20 -14.87 10.19
N THR A 30 -5.42 -13.56 10.07
CA THR A 30 -6.67 -13.02 9.52
C THR A 30 -6.74 -13.39 8.04
N THR A 31 -7.57 -14.36 7.71
CA THR A 31 -7.85 -14.72 6.31
C THR A 31 -8.94 -13.77 5.82
N THR A 32 -8.53 -12.64 5.23
CA THR A 32 -9.47 -11.72 4.58
C THR A 32 -10.02 -12.42 3.35
N THR A 33 -11.28 -12.86 3.44
CA THR A 33 -11.99 -13.41 2.28
C THR A 33 -12.54 -12.23 1.50
N THR A 34 -11.75 -11.70 0.57
CA THR A 34 -12.21 -10.69 -0.38
C THR A 34 -13.26 -11.35 -1.27
N VAL A 35 -14.51 -10.93 -1.16
CA VAL A 35 -15.55 -11.29 -2.13
C VAL A 35 -15.00 -10.89 -3.50
N ALA A 36 -14.95 -11.85 -4.43
CA ALA A 36 -14.55 -11.57 -5.80
C ALA A 36 -15.51 -10.52 -6.37
N THR A 37 -15.04 -9.28 -6.44
CA THR A 37 -15.74 -8.20 -7.13
C THR A 37 -15.93 -8.67 -8.57
N ALA A 38 -17.17 -8.69 -9.05
CA ALA A 38 -17.47 -9.04 -10.43
C ALA A 38 -16.87 -7.97 -11.34
N CYS A 39 -15.62 -8.16 -11.76
CA CYS A 39 -14.93 -7.21 -12.61
C CYS A 39 -15.52 -7.24 -14.02
N GLN A 40 -15.77 -6.06 -14.54
CA GLN A 40 -16.14 -5.90 -15.94
C GLN A 40 -14.88 -5.87 -16.81
N SER A 41 -15.09 -5.83 -18.12
CA SER A 41 -14.01 -5.58 -19.08
C SER A 41 -13.94 -4.09 -19.37
N CYS A 42 -12.75 -3.51 -19.26
CA CYS A 42 -12.45 -2.16 -19.71
C CYS A 42 -11.48 -2.23 -20.90
N VAL A 43 -11.50 -1.23 -21.77
CA VAL A 43 -10.53 -1.09 -22.86
C VAL A 43 -9.66 0.13 -22.65
N ALA A 44 -8.45 0.13 -23.23
CA ALA A 44 -7.53 1.26 -23.12
C ALA A 44 -8.14 2.58 -23.62
N ALA A 45 -9.06 2.51 -24.60
CA ALA A 45 -9.75 3.67 -25.15
C ALA A 45 -10.74 4.35 -24.18
N ASP A 46 -11.07 3.72 -23.06
CA ASP A 46 -11.95 4.32 -22.03
C ASP A 46 -11.22 5.37 -21.18
N ILE A 47 -9.88 5.44 -21.25
CA ILE A 47 -9.07 6.51 -20.67
C ILE A 47 -8.59 7.43 -21.79
N THR A 48 -8.83 8.73 -21.63
CA THR A 48 -8.24 9.76 -22.49
C THR A 48 -6.82 10.06 -22.04
N LEU A 49 -5.84 9.80 -22.92
CA LEU A 49 -4.45 10.19 -22.68
C LEU A 49 -4.23 11.56 -23.33
N ASP A 50 -4.22 12.61 -22.51
CA ASP A 50 -4.09 13.99 -22.96
C ASP A 50 -2.61 14.41 -23.02
N PRO A 51 -2.07 14.70 -24.21
CA PRO A 51 -0.72 15.22 -24.34
C PRO A 51 -0.65 16.67 -23.82
N SER A 52 -0.15 16.84 -22.60
CA SER A 52 0.09 18.15 -22.00
C SER A 52 1.58 18.49 -22.01
N ALA A 53 1.92 19.78 -22.22
CA ALA A 53 3.29 20.28 -22.25
C ALA A 53 4.27 19.49 -23.17
N GLY A 54 3.75 18.86 -24.23
CA GLY A 54 4.55 18.05 -25.16
C GLY A 54 4.94 16.66 -24.65
N ILE A 55 4.44 16.24 -23.48
CA ILE A 55 4.60 14.88 -22.94
C ILE A 55 3.29 14.13 -23.16
N THR A 56 3.36 13.03 -23.91
CA THR A 56 2.20 12.16 -24.14
C THR A 56 2.25 10.98 -23.17
N PRO A 57 1.22 10.76 -22.34
CA PRO A 57 1.11 9.56 -21.54
C PRO A 57 1.08 8.32 -22.44
N VAL A 58 1.70 7.23 -22.01
CA VAL A 58 1.72 5.97 -22.77
C VAL A 58 1.05 4.87 -21.96
N ALA A 59 -0.05 4.33 -22.47
CA ALA A 59 -0.70 3.16 -21.91
C ALA A 59 -0.05 1.86 -22.37
N SER A 60 0.07 0.89 -21.47
CA SER A 60 0.40 -0.49 -21.81
C SER A 60 -0.80 -1.23 -22.41
N PRO A 61 -0.59 -2.40 -23.03
CA PRO A 61 -1.68 -3.29 -23.39
C PRO A 61 -2.51 -3.67 -22.16
N VAL A 62 -3.83 -3.71 -22.30
CA VAL A 62 -4.72 -4.22 -21.25
C VAL A 62 -4.43 -5.70 -21.02
N THR A 63 -4.26 -6.08 -19.75
CA THR A 63 -4.03 -7.46 -19.32
C THR A 63 -5.09 -7.87 -18.31
N THR A 64 -5.11 -9.16 -17.94
CA THR A 64 -5.97 -9.65 -16.86
C THR A 64 -5.15 -9.84 -15.59
N GLY A 65 -5.52 -9.11 -14.54
CA GLY A 65 -4.87 -9.12 -13.24
C GLY A 65 -5.17 -10.35 -12.38
N ALA A 66 -4.55 -10.40 -11.19
CA ALA A 66 -4.67 -11.52 -10.26
C ALA A 66 -6.10 -11.75 -9.73
N GLY A 67 -6.96 -10.72 -9.80
CA GLY A 67 -8.39 -10.80 -9.46
C GLY A 67 -9.31 -11.16 -10.64
N GLY A 68 -8.76 -11.41 -11.83
CA GLY A 68 -9.56 -11.60 -13.06
C GLY A 68 -10.06 -10.30 -13.70
N CYS A 69 -9.70 -9.15 -13.12
CA CYS A 69 -10.08 -7.82 -13.60
C CYS A 69 -9.14 -7.36 -14.72
N SER A 70 -9.64 -6.52 -15.62
CA SER A 70 -8.75 -5.87 -16.59
C SER A 70 -7.82 -4.91 -15.86
N GLU A 71 -6.54 -4.95 -16.16
CA GLU A 71 -5.50 -4.06 -15.62
C GLU A 71 -4.78 -3.37 -16.78
N ILE A 72 -4.45 -2.10 -16.58
CA ILE A 72 -3.65 -1.29 -17.50
C ILE A 72 -2.68 -0.46 -16.68
N SER A 73 -1.50 -0.19 -17.25
CA SER A 73 -0.56 0.77 -16.66
C SER A 73 -0.40 1.95 -17.61
N VAL A 74 -0.34 3.16 -17.06
CA VAL A 74 0.01 4.37 -17.82
C VAL A 74 1.32 4.90 -17.29
N THR A 75 2.20 5.26 -18.22
CA THR A 75 3.54 5.76 -17.93
C THR A 75 3.67 7.19 -18.45
N CYS A 76 4.14 8.09 -17.59
CA CYS A 76 4.62 9.41 -17.95
C CYS A 76 6.14 9.41 -17.88
N THR A 77 6.82 9.99 -18.88
CA THR A 77 8.29 10.08 -18.92
C THR A 77 8.71 11.48 -19.36
N ALA A 78 9.51 12.14 -18.54
CA ALA A 78 10.11 13.43 -18.89
C ALA A 78 11.47 13.24 -19.58
N PRO A 79 11.94 14.24 -20.35
CA PRO A 79 13.33 14.29 -20.80
C PRO A 79 14.34 14.21 -19.64
N ALA A 80 15.57 13.84 -19.98
CA ALA A 80 16.63 13.61 -19.00
C ALA A 80 16.89 14.85 -18.12
N GLY A 81 17.01 14.63 -16.82
CA GLY A 81 17.31 15.68 -15.83
C GLY A 81 16.08 16.47 -15.34
N MET A 82 14.88 16.14 -15.80
CA MET A 82 13.62 16.74 -15.31
C MET A 82 12.79 15.71 -14.55
N ASN A 83 11.94 16.21 -13.65
CA ASN A 83 10.91 15.41 -13.01
C ASN A 83 9.66 15.36 -13.89
N ILE A 84 8.81 14.36 -13.67
CA ILE A 84 7.50 14.29 -14.32
C ILE A 84 6.41 14.21 -13.26
N PHE A 85 5.29 14.88 -13.53
CA PHE A 85 4.05 14.76 -12.79
C PHE A 85 2.99 14.17 -13.71
N MET A 86 2.27 13.18 -13.20
CA MET A 86 1.09 12.57 -13.81
C MET A 86 -0.16 13.10 -13.10
N ASP A 87 -1.10 13.60 -13.88
CA ASP A 87 -2.29 14.25 -13.37
C ASP A 87 -3.55 13.50 -13.82
N PHE A 88 -4.44 13.23 -12.89
CA PHE A 88 -5.70 12.55 -13.15
C PHE A 88 -6.86 13.53 -13.17
N ASP A 89 -7.66 13.44 -14.24
CA ASP A 89 -8.88 14.22 -14.43
C ASP A 89 -8.68 15.73 -14.22
N ASN A 90 -7.56 16.27 -14.69
CA ASN A 90 -7.20 17.69 -14.69
C ASN A 90 -7.07 18.32 -13.28
N GLY A 91 -6.24 17.73 -12.43
CA GLY A 91 -5.87 18.26 -11.12
C GLY A 91 -6.69 17.69 -9.97
N GLN A 92 -7.59 16.75 -10.24
CA GLN A 92 -8.46 16.20 -9.21
C GLN A 92 -7.75 15.18 -8.34
N ASN A 93 -6.91 14.34 -8.94
CA ASN A 93 -6.16 13.29 -8.25
C ASN A 93 -4.77 13.09 -8.88
N ASN A 94 -3.93 12.33 -8.19
CA ASN A 94 -2.62 11.93 -8.69
C ASN A 94 -2.21 10.57 -8.12
N PRO A 95 -1.22 9.89 -8.74
CA PRO A 95 -0.63 8.71 -8.14
C PRO A 95 0.15 9.05 -6.87
N ASP A 96 0.41 8.04 -6.04
CA ASP A 96 1.14 8.19 -4.77
C ASP A 96 2.58 8.69 -4.96
N ASP A 97 3.27 8.18 -5.98
CA ASP A 97 4.66 8.55 -6.31
C ASP A 97 4.70 9.42 -7.56
N ASN A 98 4.35 10.70 -7.39
CA ASN A 98 4.06 11.60 -8.51
C ASN A 98 5.13 12.67 -8.80
N GLN A 99 6.38 12.40 -8.45
CA GLN A 99 7.52 13.28 -8.72
C GLN A 99 8.78 12.48 -9.06
N ALA A 100 8.61 11.27 -9.59
CA ALA A 100 9.67 10.43 -10.11
C ALA A 100 9.90 10.71 -11.60
N ASN A 101 10.87 10.04 -12.23
CA ASN A 101 10.95 9.93 -13.69
C ASN A 101 11.49 8.54 -14.06
N PRO A 102 10.66 7.63 -14.62
CA PRO A 102 9.25 7.81 -15.00
C PRO A 102 8.28 7.74 -13.81
N VAL A 103 7.07 8.26 -13.99
CA VAL A 103 5.91 7.97 -13.12
C VAL A 103 5.06 6.90 -13.81
N ILE A 104 4.69 5.84 -13.07
CA ILE A 104 3.88 4.74 -13.57
C ILE A 104 2.68 4.56 -12.62
N ALA A 105 1.48 4.61 -13.17
CA ALA A 105 0.25 4.32 -12.44
C ALA A 105 -0.39 3.04 -12.98
N MET A 106 -0.85 2.17 -12.07
CA MET A 106 -1.61 0.97 -12.40
C MET A 106 -3.09 1.21 -12.11
N PHE A 107 -3.93 0.87 -13.07
CA PHE A 107 -5.39 0.98 -12.98
C PHE A 107 -6.01 -0.40 -13.10
N SER A 108 -7.06 -0.62 -12.34
CA SER A 108 -7.88 -1.82 -12.40
C SER A 108 -9.29 -1.45 -12.84
N CYS A 109 -9.90 -2.28 -13.67
CA CYS A 109 -11.28 -2.11 -14.09
C CYS A 109 -12.22 -2.55 -12.97
N ASN A 110 -13.06 -1.63 -12.51
CA ASN A 110 -14.00 -1.91 -11.43
C ASN A 110 -15.26 -2.66 -11.91
N ALA A 111 -16.16 -2.98 -10.98
CA ALA A 111 -17.41 -3.69 -11.28
C ALA A 111 -18.39 -2.92 -12.17
N MET A 112 -18.16 -1.61 -12.35
CA MET A 112 -18.98 -0.75 -13.19
C MET A 112 -18.40 -0.59 -14.61
N GLY A 113 -17.26 -1.22 -14.91
CA GLY A 113 -16.60 -1.06 -16.21
C GLY A 113 -15.89 0.28 -16.35
N MET A 114 -15.38 0.83 -15.25
CA MET A 114 -14.60 2.06 -15.25
C MET A 114 -13.20 1.80 -14.70
N TRP A 115 -12.21 2.48 -15.26
CA TRP A 115 -10.84 2.43 -14.77
C TRP A 115 -10.72 3.11 -13.41
N GLU A 116 -10.10 2.42 -12.48
CA GLU A 116 -9.92 2.85 -11.10
C GLU A 116 -8.45 2.81 -10.73
N TYR A 117 -7.94 3.91 -10.17
CA TYR A 117 -6.66 3.96 -9.48
C TYR A 117 -6.89 3.79 -7.99
N THR A 118 -6.15 2.88 -7.35
CA THR A 118 -6.17 2.73 -5.89
C THR A 118 -4.86 3.24 -5.31
N SER A 119 -4.96 4.29 -4.49
CA SER A 119 -3.85 4.80 -3.72
C SER A 119 -3.53 3.86 -2.55
N ASN A 120 -2.27 3.45 -2.44
CA ASN A 120 -1.75 2.67 -1.33
C ASN A 120 -1.47 3.55 -0.10
N ILE A 121 -1.24 4.86 -0.29
CA ILE A 121 -0.97 5.81 0.80
C ILE A 121 -2.27 6.35 1.39
N ALA A 122 -3.17 6.85 0.56
CA ALA A 122 -4.45 7.42 0.99
C ALA A 122 -5.50 6.35 1.29
N MET A 123 -5.25 5.08 0.91
CA MET A 123 -6.20 3.96 1.02
C MET A 123 -7.56 4.28 0.40
N GLN A 124 -7.53 4.98 -0.75
CA GLN A 124 -8.71 5.43 -1.47
C GLN A 124 -8.60 5.06 -2.95
N SER A 125 -9.75 4.76 -3.54
CA SER A 125 -9.89 4.53 -4.98
C SER A 125 -10.53 5.73 -5.66
N TYR A 126 -10.07 5.99 -6.89
CA TYR A 126 -10.57 7.07 -7.74
C TYR A 126 -10.89 6.50 -9.12
N VAL A 127 -12.08 6.80 -9.64
CA VAL A 127 -12.41 6.51 -11.03
C VAL A 127 -11.74 7.55 -11.91
N ILE A 128 -10.96 7.10 -12.88
CA ILE A 128 -10.15 7.96 -13.75
C ILE A 128 -10.65 7.87 -15.19
N SER A 129 -10.80 9.03 -15.83
CA SER A 129 -11.25 9.15 -17.22
C SER A 129 -10.21 9.82 -18.12
N THR A 130 -9.35 10.65 -17.54
CA THR A 130 -8.33 11.42 -18.26
C THR A 130 -7.02 11.40 -17.51
N ILE A 131 -5.91 11.24 -18.24
CA ILE A 131 -4.55 11.32 -17.69
C ILE A 131 -3.76 12.30 -18.53
N SER A 132 -3.07 13.23 -17.87
CA SER A 132 -2.09 14.11 -18.51
C SER A 132 -0.73 14.02 -17.80
N CYS A 133 0.33 14.41 -18.51
CA CYS A 133 1.69 14.45 -17.95
C CYS A 133 2.29 15.84 -18.13
N PHE A 134 3.08 16.32 -17.18
CA PHE A 134 3.87 17.54 -17.35
C PHE A 134 5.24 17.43 -16.68
N ALA A 135 6.26 17.96 -17.36
CA ALA A 135 7.64 17.97 -16.88
C ALA A 135 8.00 19.34 -16.27
N PHE A 136 8.87 19.33 -15.28
CA PHE A 136 9.35 20.53 -14.57
C PHE A 136 10.77 20.35 -14.02
#